data_AF-A0A1V5E6K7-F1
#
_entry.id   AF-A0A1V5E6K7-F1
#
_cell.length_a   1.000
_cell.length_b   1.000
_cell.length_c   1.000
_cell.angle_alpha   90.00
_cell.angle_beta   90.00
_cell.angle_gamma   90.00
#
_symmetry.space_group_name_H-M   'P 1'
#
loop_
_entity.id
_entity.type
_entity.pdbx_description
1 polymer ?
#
loop_
_entity_poly.entity_id
_entity_poly.type
_entity_poly.pdbx_seq_one_letter_code
_entity_poly.pdbx_strand_id
1 'polypeptide(L)'
;MVKKKHTQKSSAKKTAAKKAPTPEKKPAQKKAATNPRIEALEDIKLRGLFLHGYAITMDAAPVVFDTEEFRSLVDQFYEENRDLVTPVIHRACRENYEFFMTMVEKALNHFNERNE
;
A
#
# COMPACT_ATOMS: atom_id res chain seq x y z
N MET A 1 -4.50 -28.96 59.70
CA MET A 1 -5.87 -29.28 60.17
C MET A 1 -6.63 -28.00 60.48
N VAL A 2 -7.96 -28.00 60.24
CA VAL A 2 -8.99 -27.02 60.66
C VAL A 2 -9.10 -25.74 59.79
N LYS A 3 -9.97 -25.67 58.76
CA LYS A 3 -11.42 -25.32 58.72
C LYS A 3 -11.80 -23.94 59.29
N LYS A 4 -12.40 -23.07 58.44
CA LYS A 4 -13.69 -22.33 58.64
C LYS A 4 -13.93 -21.41 57.42
N LYS A 5 -14.93 -21.64 56.55
CA LYS A 5 -16.40 -21.45 56.61
C LYS A 5 -16.86 -19.97 56.57
N HIS A 6 -17.62 -19.66 55.50
CA HIS A 6 -18.76 -18.71 55.39
C HIS A 6 -18.42 -17.20 55.61
N THR A 7 -19.02 -16.20 54.94
CA THR A 7 -20.44 -16.00 54.67
C THR A 7 -20.67 -14.86 53.65
N GLN A 8 -21.78 -14.99 52.92
CA GLN A 8 -22.67 -14.05 52.21
C GLN A 8 -22.46 -12.52 52.21
N LYS A 9 -22.69 -11.97 51.00
CA LYS A 9 -23.49 -10.77 50.62
C LYS A 9 -23.66 -9.63 51.64
N SER A 10 -23.27 -8.41 51.23
CA SER A 10 -24.15 -7.24 51.28
C SER A 10 -23.68 -6.07 50.38
N SER A 11 -24.59 -5.66 49.50
CA SER A 11 -24.94 -4.30 49.06
C SER A 11 -23.90 -3.15 49.06
N ALA A 12 -23.62 -2.60 47.88
CA ALA A 12 -23.45 -1.16 47.63
C ALA A 12 -23.62 -0.89 46.12
N LYS A 13 -24.70 -0.25 45.69
CA LYS A 13 -24.84 1.20 45.47
C LYS A 13 -24.71 1.54 43.98
N LYS A 14 -25.86 1.88 43.37
CA LYS A 14 -26.01 2.50 42.06
C LYS A 14 -24.93 3.57 41.84
N THR A 15 -24.14 3.41 40.80
CA THR A 15 -23.55 4.54 40.07
C THR A 15 -23.76 4.28 38.58
N ALA A 16 -24.55 5.15 37.98
CA ALA A 16 -24.78 5.19 36.55
C ALA A 16 -23.46 5.49 35.85
N ALA A 17 -22.92 4.49 35.15
CA ALA A 17 -21.80 4.70 34.24
C ALA A 17 -22.30 5.55 33.07
N LYS A 18 -21.91 6.84 33.07
CA LYS A 18 -22.01 7.71 31.90
C LYS A 18 -21.32 7.00 30.73
N LYS A 19 -22.10 6.58 29.74
CA LYS A 19 -21.61 6.17 28.42
C LYS A 19 -20.72 7.30 27.90
N ALA A 20 -19.42 7.05 27.78
CA ALA A 20 -18.55 7.90 26.99
C ALA A 20 -19.10 7.92 25.55
N PRO A 21 -19.20 9.09 24.90
CA PRO A 21 -19.57 9.14 23.50
C PRO A 21 -18.48 8.39 22.71
N THR A 22 -18.94 7.38 21.98
CA THR A 22 -18.22 6.73 20.89
C THR A 22 -17.47 7.78 20.06
N PRO A 23 -16.18 7.59 19.73
CA PRO A 23 -15.59 8.39 18.68
C PRO A 23 -16.40 8.16 17.42
N GLU A 24 -17.06 9.20 16.94
CA GLU A 24 -17.69 9.21 15.62
C GLU A 24 -16.63 8.76 14.63
N LYS A 25 -16.83 7.57 14.05
CA LYS A 25 -16.13 7.19 12.83
C LYS A 25 -16.48 8.28 11.83
N LYS A 26 -15.50 9.15 11.53
CA LYS A 26 -15.53 9.98 10.33
C LYS A 26 -16.07 9.10 9.20
N PRO A 27 -17.06 9.55 8.41
CA PRO A 27 -17.57 8.76 7.32
C PRO A 27 -16.36 8.37 6.48
N ALA A 28 -16.11 7.06 6.39
CA ALA A 28 -15.16 6.52 5.45
C ALA A 28 -15.54 7.16 4.11
N GLN A 29 -14.65 8.00 3.58
CA GLN A 29 -14.77 8.50 2.23
C GLN A 29 -15.10 7.27 1.39
N LYS A 30 -16.29 7.28 0.78
CA LYS A 30 -16.67 6.27 -0.19
C LYS A 30 -15.46 6.14 -1.10
N LYS A 31 -14.81 4.97 -1.11
CA LYS A 31 -13.84 4.64 -2.14
C LYS A 31 -14.59 4.87 -3.44
N ALA A 32 -14.31 6.00 -4.09
CA ALA A 32 -14.73 6.23 -5.46
C ALA A 32 -14.31 4.97 -6.23
N ALA A 33 -15.13 4.51 -7.17
CA ALA A 33 -14.80 3.35 -7.99
C ALA A 33 -13.34 3.53 -8.48
N THR A 34 -12.44 2.69 -7.97
CA THR A 34 -11.00 2.89 -8.16
C THR A 34 -10.74 2.91 -9.66
N ASN A 35 -10.16 3.99 -10.17
CA ASN A 35 -9.83 4.07 -11.59
C ASN A 35 -8.96 2.84 -11.91
N PRO A 36 -9.34 2.00 -12.89
CA PRO A 36 -8.60 0.76 -13.16
C PRO A 36 -7.13 1.01 -13.51
N ARG A 37 -6.79 2.20 -14.04
CA ARG A 37 -5.40 2.60 -14.27
C ARG A 37 -4.64 2.88 -12.97
N ILE A 38 -5.30 3.44 -11.95
CA ILE A 38 -4.68 3.65 -10.63
C ILE A 38 -4.38 2.31 -9.99
N GLU A 39 -5.34 1.38 -10.00
CA GLU A 39 -5.14 0.03 -9.45
C GLU A 39 -4.00 -0.71 -10.16
N ALA A 40 -3.94 -0.64 -11.50
CA ALA A 40 -2.85 -1.23 -12.28
C ALA A 40 -1.48 -0.61 -11.94
N LEU A 41 -1.41 0.71 -11.79
CA LEU A 41 -0.18 1.39 -11.38
C LEU A 41 0.24 1.06 -9.94
N GLU A 42 -0.72 0.89 -9.03
CA GLU A 42 -0.46 0.42 -7.67
C GLU A 42 0.08 -1.01 -7.66
N ASP A 43 -0.47 -1.92 -8.49
CA ASP A 43 0.07 -3.27 -8.68
C ASP A 43 1.50 -3.23 -9.21
N ILE A 44 1.75 -2.44 -10.26
CA ILE A 44 3.09 -2.26 -10.83
C ILE A 44 4.08 -1.78 -9.77
N LYS A 45 3.70 -0.77 -8.96
CA LYS A 45 4.51 -0.24 -7.86
C LYS A 45 4.84 -1.33 -6.83
N LEU A 46 3.84 -2.09 -6.40
CA LEU A 46 4.02 -3.16 -5.40
C LEU A 46 4.93 -4.27 -5.92
N ARG A 47 4.76 -4.69 -7.18
CA ARG A 47 5.62 -5.67 -7.83
C ARG A 47 7.07 -5.18 -7.96
N GLY A 48 7.25 -3.91 -8.32
CA GLY A 48 8.58 -3.28 -8.36
C GLY A 48 9.27 -3.29 -6.98
N LEU A 49 8.55 -2.90 -5.93
CA LEU A 49 9.07 -2.95 -4.55
C LEU A 49 9.40 -4.38 -4.10
N PHE A 50 8.56 -5.34 -4.46
CA PHE A 50 8.80 -6.75 -4.15
C PHE A 50 10.08 -7.28 -4.81
N LEU A 51 10.27 -7.01 -6.11
CA LEU A 51 11.47 -7.46 -6.84
C LEU A 51 12.76 -6.89 -6.22
N HIS A 52 12.75 -5.60 -5.86
CA HIS A 52 13.90 -4.97 -5.23
C HIS A 52 14.16 -5.52 -3.82
N GLY A 53 13.10 -5.67 -3.00
CA GLY A 53 13.21 -6.28 -1.68
C GLY A 53 13.75 -7.71 -1.72
N TYR A 54 13.27 -8.52 -2.67
CA TYR A 54 13.76 -9.89 -2.87
C TYR A 54 15.24 -9.91 -3.25
N ALA A 55 15.67 -9.06 -4.17
CA ALA A 55 17.06 -8.98 -4.58
C ALA A 55 17.99 -8.53 -3.44
N ILE A 56 17.53 -7.64 -2.55
CA ILE A 56 18.27 -7.30 -1.31
C ILE A 56 18.47 -8.56 -0.45
N THR A 57 17.43 -9.37 -0.25
CA THR A 57 17.55 -10.58 0.57
C THR A 57 18.48 -11.65 -0.03
N MET A 58 18.67 -11.63 -1.35
CA MET A 58 19.51 -12.57 -2.09
C MET A 58 20.91 -12.02 -2.42
N ASP A 59 21.29 -10.84 -1.88
CA ASP A 59 22.53 -10.12 -2.23
C ASP A 59 22.70 -9.83 -3.73
N ALA A 60 21.58 -9.74 -4.45
CA ALA A 60 21.50 -9.45 -5.89
C ALA A 60 20.96 -8.04 -6.18
N ALA A 61 20.79 -7.20 -5.15
CA ALA A 61 20.28 -5.83 -5.28
C ALA A 61 20.98 -4.98 -6.36
N PRO A 62 22.31 -5.08 -6.58
CA PRO A 62 22.99 -4.30 -7.62
C PRO A 62 22.53 -4.59 -9.06
N VAL A 63 21.78 -5.67 -9.31
CA VAL A 63 21.44 -6.14 -10.67
C VAL A 63 19.94 -6.36 -10.90
N VAL A 64 19.05 -5.82 -10.04
CA VAL A 64 17.58 -5.99 -10.16
C VAL A 64 17.06 -5.65 -11.56
N PHE A 65 17.61 -4.61 -12.18
CA PHE A 65 17.20 -4.14 -13.50
C PHE A 65 17.57 -5.09 -14.66
N ASP A 66 18.46 -6.05 -14.42
CA ASP A 66 18.90 -7.02 -15.43
C ASP A 66 18.03 -8.28 -15.48
N THR A 67 17.01 -8.36 -14.61
CA THR A 67 16.07 -9.48 -14.57
C THR A 67 14.99 -9.33 -15.65
N GLU A 68 14.56 -10.47 -16.22
CA GLU A 68 13.45 -10.50 -17.18
C GLU A 68 12.13 -10.05 -16.51
N GLU A 69 11.96 -10.36 -15.22
CA GLU A 69 10.80 -9.92 -14.44
C GLU A 69 10.71 -8.40 -14.33
N PHE A 70 11.83 -7.72 -14.09
CA PHE A 70 11.86 -6.26 -14.07
C PHE A 70 11.60 -5.67 -15.46
N ARG A 71 12.22 -6.21 -16.51
CA ARG A 71 12.03 -5.72 -17.89
C ARG A 71 10.56 -5.85 -18.32
N SER A 72 9.94 -6.98 -18.03
CA SER A 72 8.51 -7.22 -18.31
C SER A 72 7.61 -6.24 -17.55
N LEU A 73 7.95 -5.93 -16.29
CA LEU A 73 7.22 -4.94 -15.50
C LEU A 73 7.32 -3.52 -16.09
N VAL A 74 8.51 -3.12 -16.54
CA VAL A 74 8.73 -1.82 -17.20
C VAL A 74 8.00 -1.74 -18.54
N ASP A 75 7.96 -2.84 -19.30
CA ASP A 75 7.21 -2.90 -20.55
C ASP A 75 5.72 -2.77 -20.32
N GLN A 76 5.18 -3.49 -19.32
CA GLN A 76 3.78 -3.36 -18.93
C GLN A 76 3.44 -1.91 -18.57
N PHE A 77 4.28 -1.25 -17.76
CA PHE A 77 4.10 0.16 -17.41
C PHE A 77 4.05 1.06 -18.66
N TYR A 78 4.95 0.85 -19.62
CA TYR A 78 4.96 1.62 -20.86
C TYR A 78 3.72 1.37 -21.72
N GLU A 79 3.36 0.10 -21.95
CA GLU A 79 2.21 -0.27 -22.78
C GLU A 79 0.89 0.30 -22.22
N GLU A 80 0.72 0.25 -20.90
CA GLU A 80 -0.48 0.75 -20.23
C GLU A 80 -0.50 2.28 -20.09
N ASN A 81 0.63 2.98 -20.29
CA ASN A 81 0.78 4.42 -20.05
C ASN A 81 1.51 5.16 -21.19
N ARG A 82 1.33 4.73 -22.44
CA ARG A 82 1.95 5.37 -23.63
C ARG A 82 1.60 6.85 -23.82
N ASP A 83 0.50 7.31 -23.24
CA ASP A 83 0.09 8.72 -23.21
C ASP A 83 0.93 9.58 -22.26
N LEU A 84 1.58 8.97 -21.26
CA LEU A 84 2.39 9.66 -20.24
C LEU A 84 3.88 9.37 -20.37
N VAL A 85 4.24 8.22 -20.92
CA VAL A 85 5.61 7.70 -20.96
C VAL A 85 6.09 7.70 -22.40
N THR A 86 7.15 8.46 -22.68
CA THR A 86 7.77 8.46 -24.02
C THR A 86 8.70 7.26 -24.19
N PRO A 87 9.01 6.84 -25.44
CA PRO A 87 9.95 5.75 -25.69
C PRO A 87 11.34 5.97 -25.05
N VAL A 88 11.79 7.23 -24.96
CA VAL A 88 13.06 7.58 -24.31
C VAL A 88 13.00 7.31 -22.81
N ILE A 89 11.89 7.67 -22.16
CA ILE A 89 11.67 7.40 -20.75
C ILE A 89 11.54 5.90 -20.49
N HIS A 90 10.83 5.16 -21.35
CA HIS A 90 10.74 3.70 -21.27
C HIS A 90 12.12 3.03 -21.28
N ARG A 91 13.00 3.45 -22.19
CA ARG A 91 14.38 2.94 -22.23
C ARG A 91 15.14 3.25 -20.94
N ALA A 92 15.04 4.48 -20.42
CA ALA A 92 15.69 4.85 -19.17
C ALA A 92 15.15 4.06 -17.96
N CYS A 93 13.85 3.78 -17.92
CA CYS A 93 13.24 2.94 -16.88
C CYS A 93 13.78 1.51 -16.89
N ARG A 94 14.11 0.95 -18.06
CA ARG A 94 14.67 -0.42 -18.16
C ARG A 94 16.07 -0.53 -17.57
N GLU A 95 16.83 0.55 -17.52
CA GLU A 95 18.23 0.56 -17.07
C GLU A 95 18.37 1.02 -15.60
N ASN A 96 17.30 1.55 -14.99
CA ASN A 96 17.36 2.11 -13.65
C ASN A 96 16.06 1.90 -12.87
N TYR A 97 16.15 1.06 -11.84
CA TYR A 97 15.04 0.75 -10.92
C TYR A 97 14.48 1.98 -10.20
N GLU A 98 15.34 2.82 -9.62
CA GLU A 98 14.91 3.98 -8.83
C GLU A 98 14.20 5.01 -9.71
N PHE A 99 14.71 5.21 -10.92
CA PHE A 99 14.08 6.06 -11.92
C PHE A 99 12.72 5.50 -12.34
N PHE A 100 12.63 4.20 -12.60
CA PHE A 100 11.36 3.53 -12.88
C PHE A 100 10.33 3.74 -11.77
N MET A 101 10.69 3.48 -10.51
CA MET A 101 9.79 3.69 -9.37
C MET A 101 9.33 5.15 -9.24
N THR A 102 10.22 6.10 -9.54
CA THR A 102 9.88 7.54 -9.57
C THR A 102 8.85 7.85 -10.65
N MET A 103 8.98 7.24 -11.84
CA MET A 103 8.05 7.44 -12.94
C MET A 103 6.67 6.83 -12.66
N VAL A 104 6.63 5.67 -12.01
CA VAL A 104 5.36 5.05 -11.55
C VAL A 104 4.65 5.97 -10.54
N GLU A 105 5.39 6.53 -9.58
CA GLU A 105 4.81 7.48 -8.61
C GLU A 105 4.26 8.75 -9.28
N LYS A 106 5.00 9.30 -10.24
CA LYS A 106 4.55 10.45 -11.03
C LYS A 106 3.27 10.14 -11.81
N ALA A 107 3.17 8.95 -12.40
CA ALA A 107 1.96 8.53 -13.10
C ALA A 107 0.76 8.38 -12.14
N LEU A 108 0.96 7.79 -10.96
CA LEU A 108 -0.07 7.69 -9.92
C LEU A 108 -0.58 9.07 -9.49
N ASN A 109 0.32 10.01 -9.22
CA ASN A 109 -0.05 11.37 -8.81
C ASN A 109 -0.85 12.09 -9.89
N HIS A 110 -0.46 11.94 -11.16
CA HIS A 110 -1.19 12.52 -12.29
C HIS A 110 -2.64 12.04 -12.38
N PHE A 111 -2.92 10.78 -12.07
CA PHE A 111 -4.29 10.26 -12.04
C PHE A 111 -5.05 10.63 -10.78
N ASN A 112 -4.38 10.74 -9.63
CA ASN A 112 -5.01 11.18 -8.38
C ASN A 112 -5.43 12.66 -8.44
N GLU A 113 -4.56 13.55 -8.93
CA GLU A 113 -4.84 14.99 -9.08
C GLU A 113 -5.98 15.27 -10.08
N ARG A 114 -6.25 14.35 -11.03
CA ARG A 114 -7.36 14.46 -11.98
C ARG A 114 -8.70 13.94 -11.45
N ASN A 115 -8.69 13.19 -10.35
CA ASN A 115 -9.90 12.58 -9.77
C ASN A 115 -10.44 13.35 -8.55
N GLU A 116 -9.72 14.38 -8.08
CA GLU A 116 -10.22 15.42 -7.15
C GLU A 116 -10.90 16.56 -7.90
#